data_AF-N8XK01-F1
#
_entry.id   AF-N8XK01-F1
#
_cell.length_a   1.000
_cell.length_b   1.000
_cell.length_c   1.000
_cell.angle_alpha   90.00
_cell.angle_beta   90.00
_cell.angle_gamma   90.00
#
_symmetry.space_group_name_H-M   'P 1'
#
loop_
_entity.id
_entity.type
_entity.pdbx_description
1 polymer ?
#
loop_
_entity_poly.entity_id
_entity_poly.type
_entity_poly.pdbx_seq_one_letter_code
_entity_poly.pdbx_strand_id
1 'polypeptide(L)'
;MEYPKALYLGDNANHELAIVDDSLQEDELREKGYVDFYDLPEPEPVSVVTVGGSLPISEDLENAKNKISQLEEELADFKGTHIAFLNDVPAMKARILELQGDTDIGKCSEVNDYTTMTSDQIRAILDEKGIKWLARDNKETLISYLTDNTE
;
A
#
# COMPACT_ATOMS: atom_id res chain seq x y z
N MET A 1 57.46 21.32 -1.95
CA MET A 1 56.06 21.62 -2.26
C MET A 1 55.28 21.31 -1.00
N GLU A 2 54.67 22.32 -0.39
CA GLU A 2 53.95 22.20 0.90
C GLU A 2 52.45 21.92 0.70
N TYR A 3 51.98 22.00 -0.55
CA TYR A 3 50.62 21.69 -0.99
C TYR A 3 50.64 20.42 -1.86
N PRO A 4 49.55 19.64 -1.89
CA PRO A 4 48.28 19.90 -1.20
C PRO A 4 48.32 19.67 0.32
N LYS A 5 47.52 20.43 1.08
CA LYS A 5 47.30 20.25 2.53
C LYS A 5 45.86 19.79 2.81
N ALA A 6 45.67 19.08 3.90
CA ALA A 6 44.36 18.64 4.38
C ALA A 6 44.01 19.38 5.68
N LEU A 7 42.92 20.14 5.67
CA LEU A 7 42.39 20.83 6.85
C LEU A 7 41.04 20.24 7.25
N TYR A 8 40.67 20.38 8.51
CA TYR A 8 39.53 19.72 9.13
C TYR A 8 38.70 20.68 9.97
N LEU A 9 37.38 20.57 9.90
CA LEU A 9 36.44 21.33 10.73
C LEU A 9 35.55 20.38 11.53
N GLY A 10 35.50 20.54 12.84
CA GLY A 10 34.70 19.70 13.73
C GLY A 10 35.50 19.20 14.92
N ASP A 11 35.27 17.95 15.31
CA ASP A 11 35.99 17.26 16.39
C ASP A 11 36.64 15.96 15.89
N ASN A 12 37.43 15.30 16.74
CA ASN A 12 38.14 14.06 16.36
C ASN A 12 37.18 12.88 16.04
N ALA A 13 35.90 12.95 16.39
CA ALA A 13 34.90 11.94 16.04
C ALA A 13 34.09 12.29 14.79
N ASN A 14 33.76 13.56 14.57
CA ASN A 14 32.98 14.09 13.45
C ASN A 14 33.69 15.33 12.90
N HIS A 15 34.38 15.17 11.78
CA HIS A 15 35.06 16.25 11.07
C HIS A 15 34.78 16.25 9.58
N GLU A 16 34.73 17.44 9.00
CA GLU A 16 34.71 17.66 7.56
C GLU A 16 36.14 17.87 7.05
N LEU A 17 36.52 17.18 5.97
CA LEU A 17 37.82 17.32 5.31
C LEU A 17 37.75 18.34 4.16
N ALA A 18 38.69 19.27 4.12
CA ALA A 18 38.95 20.15 2.98
C ALA A 18 40.39 19.99 2.48
N ILE A 19 40.56 19.79 1.16
CA ILE A 19 41.87 19.74 0.51
C ILE A 19 42.19 21.13 -0.05
N VAL A 20 43.41 21.59 0.23
CA VAL A 20 43.91 22.92 -0.08
C VAL A 20 45.10 22.82 -1.00
N ASP A 21 45.02 23.50 -2.14
CA ASP A 21 46.08 23.49 -3.17
C ASP A 21 46.96 24.75 -3.15
N ASP A 22 46.52 25.83 -2.48
CA ASP A 22 47.25 27.10 -2.38
C ASP A 22 47.15 27.78 -0.99
N SER A 23 48.04 28.74 -0.74
CA SER A 23 48.12 29.45 0.54
C SER A 23 46.95 30.39 0.80
N LEU A 24 46.28 30.89 -0.23
CA LEU A 24 45.16 31.81 -0.06
C LEU A 24 43.94 31.06 0.46
N GLN A 25 43.69 29.87 -0.09
CA GLN A 25 42.64 28.96 0.34
C GLN A 25 42.92 28.39 1.75
N GLU A 26 44.19 28.18 2.10
CA GLU A 26 44.58 27.82 3.48
C GLU A 26 44.13 28.90 4.47
N ASP A 27 44.47 30.17 4.20
CA ASP A 27 44.13 31.30 5.07
C ASP A 27 42.61 31.48 5.20
N GLU A 28 41.85 31.35 4.09
CA GLU A 28 40.39 31.43 4.10
C GLU A 28 39.73 30.32 4.94
N LEU A 29 40.26 29.09 4.87
CA LEU A 29 39.71 27.96 5.62
C LEU A 29 40.10 28.05 7.10
N ARG A 30 41.31 28.53 7.41
CA ARG A 30 41.73 28.81 8.79
C ARG A 30 40.87 29.89 9.44
N GLU A 31 40.48 30.94 8.70
CA GLU A 31 39.53 31.96 9.18
C GLU A 31 38.13 31.37 9.45
N LYS A 32 37.72 30.37 8.65
CA LYS A 32 36.47 29.61 8.85
C LYS A 32 36.55 28.59 9.98
N GLY A 33 37.71 28.45 10.64
CA GLY A 33 37.92 27.57 11.77
C GLY A 33 38.39 26.15 11.41
N TYR A 34 38.79 25.90 10.16
CA TYR A 34 39.45 24.64 9.81
C TYR A 34 40.85 24.61 10.42
N VAL A 35 41.25 23.46 10.94
CA VAL A 35 42.53 23.22 11.61
C VAL A 35 43.21 21.97 11.07
N ASP A 36 44.46 21.71 11.45
CA ASP A 36 45.10 20.44 11.14
C ASP A 36 44.44 19.31 11.94
N PHE A 37 44.54 18.07 11.46
CA PHE A 37 43.93 16.92 12.14
C PHE A 37 44.38 16.78 13.62
N TYR A 38 45.63 17.13 13.91
CA TYR A 38 46.20 17.07 15.27
C TYR A 38 45.68 18.16 16.21
N ASP A 39 45.11 19.24 15.66
CA ASP A 39 44.60 20.39 16.40
C ASP A 39 43.08 20.34 16.55
N LEU A 40 42.42 19.28 16.06
CA LEU A 40 40.99 19.07 16.28
C LEU A 40 40.72 18.93 17.78
N PRO A 41 39.72 19.64 18.31
CA PRO A 41 39.32 19.48 19.70
C PRO A 41 38.93 18.02 19.95
N GLU A 42 39.26 17.53 21.16
CA GLU A 42 38.65 16.29 21.64
C GLU A 42 37.14 16.47 21.64
N PRO A 43 36.37 15.47 21.16
CA PRO A 43 34.92 15.56 21.21
C PRO A 43 34.53 15.77 22.66
N GLU A 44 33.75 16.83 22.92
CA GLU A 44 33.17 17.06 24.24
C GLU A 44 32.58 15.74 24.70
N PRO A 45 32.92 15.26 25.92
CA PRO A 45 32.36 14.01 26.41
C PRO A 45 30.87 14.20 26.29
N VAL A 46 30.24 13.39 25.44
CA VAL A 46 28.79 13.31 25.36
C VAL A 46 28.41 13.14 26.80
N SER A 47 27.79 14.18 27.39
CA SER A 47 27.20 14.01 28.69
C SER A 47 26.18 12.93 28.44
N VAL A 48 26.54 11.70 28.77
CA VAL A 48 25.59 10.67 29.09
C VAL A 48 24.92 11.30 30.29
N VAL A 49 23.91 12.11 30.00
CA VAL A 49 22.81 12.30 30.91
C VAL A 49 22.40 10.86 31.12
N THR A 50 22.86 10.29 32.24
CA THR A 50 22.06 9.30 32.93
C THR A 50 20.72 10.01 33.06
N VAL A 51 19.78 9.68 32.18
CA VAL A 51 18.38 10.10 32.29
C VAL A 51 17.81 9.31 33.46
N GLY A 52 18.37 9.57 34.66
CA GLY A 52 17.74 9.38 35.95
C GLY A 52 16.96 10.64 36.35
N GLY A 53 16.85 11.61 35.45
CA GLY A 53 15.81 12.64 35.50
C GLY A 53 14.77 12.28 34.45
N SER A 54 13.55 11.96 34.88
CA SER A 54 12.37 12.03 34.01
C SER A 54 12.37 13.41 33.34
N LEU A 55 12.84 13.51 32.10
CA LEU A 55 12.49 14.63 31.24
C LEU A 55 10.95 14.68 31.26
N PRO A 56 10.31 15.85 31.41
CA PRO A 56 8.89 15.93 31.20
C PRO A 56 8.67 15.43 29.77
N ILE A 57 8.12 14.21 29.65
CA ILE A 57 7.54 13.73 28.41
C ILE A 57 6.61 14.88 28.04
N SER A 58 6.91 15.59 26.94
CA SER A 58 6.02 16.66 26.52
C SER A 58 4.62 16.04 26.47
N GLU A 59 3.65 16.72 27.07
CA GLU A 59 2.27 16.22 27.13
C GLU A 59 1.80 15.71 25.75
N ASP A 60 2.27 16.38 24.70
CA ASP A 60 2.12 15.99 23.29
C ASP A 60 2.68 14.60 22.94
N LEU A 61 3.85 14.21 23.46
CA LEU A 61 4.44 12.90 23.25
C LEU A 61 3.66 11.80 23.98
N GLU A 62 3.17 12.08 25.19
CA GLU A 62 2.32 11.13 25.94
C GLU A 62 0.96 10.96 25.26
N ASN A 63 0.36 12.07 24.81
CA ASN A 63 -0.86 12.07 24.01
C ASN A 63 -0.68 11.32 22.68
N ALA A 64 0.44 11.52 22.00
CA ALA A 64 0.75 10.81 20.75
C ALA A 64 0.87 9.30 21.00
N LYS A 65 1.56 8.87 22.06
CA LYS A 65 1.66 7.45 22.44
C LYS A 65 0.30 6.84 22.74
N ASN A 66 -0.51 7.52 23.53
CA ASN A 66 -1.87 7.07 23.86
C ASN A 66 -2.72 6.95 22.59
N LYS A 67 -2.63 7.92 21.67
CA LYS A 67 -3.39 7.87 20.42
C LYS A 67 -2.92 6.75 19.49
N ILE A 68 -1.61 6.50 19.41
CA ILE A 68 -1.07 5.37 18.66
C ILE A 68 -1.62 4.06 19.23
N SER A 69 -1.56 3.88 20.55
CA SER A 69 -2.06 2.67 21.20
C SER A 69 -3.57 2.46 20.96
N GLN A 70 -4.37 3.52 21.01
CA GLN A 70 -5.81 3.45 20.70
C GLN A 70 -6.07 3.10 19.23
N LEU A 71 -5.33 3.71 18.29
CA LEU A 71 -5.49 3.41 16.87
C LEU A 71 -5.08 1.98 16.54
N GLU A 72 -4.05 1.45 17.20
CA GLU A 72 -3.63 0.06 17.04
C GLU A 72 -4.70 -0.91 17.53
N GLU A 73 -5.36 -0.61 18.65
CA GLU A 73 -6.48 -1.40 19.19
C GLU A 73 -7.71 -1.35 18.26
N GLU A 74 -8.15 -0.15 17.84
CA GLU A 74 -9.25 0.01 16.88
C GLU A 74 -9.00 -0.74 15.56
N LEU A 75 -7.75 -0.74 15.09
CA LEU A 75 -7.34 -1.42 13.86
C LEU A 75 -7.33 -2.94 14.05
N ALA A 76 -6.89 -3.43 15.21
CA ALA A 76 -6.96 -4.85 15.56
C ALA A 76 -8.42 -5.34 15.61
N ASP A 77 -9.30 -4.59 16.26
CA ASP A 77 -10.73 -4.89 16.35
C ASP A 77 -11.42 -4.84 14.98
N PHE A 78 -11.13 -3.81 14.18
CA PHE A 78 -11.65 -3.70 12.83
C PHE A 78 -11.20 -4.88 11.95
N LYS A 79 -9.91 -5.27 12.03
CA LYS A 79 -9.42 -6.45 11.31
C LYS A 79 -10.13 -7.72 11.76
N GLY A 80 -10.29 -7.92 13.06
CA GLY A 80 -10.99 -9.08 13.61
C GLY A 80 -12.44 -9.16 13.15
N THR A 81 -13.18 -8.07 13.26
CA THR A 81 -14.59 -7.97 12.82
C THR A 81 -14.74 -8.12 11.31
N HIS A 82 -13.84 -7.53 10.52
CA HIS A 82 -13.84 -7.68 9.06
C HIS A 82 -13.56 -9.11 8.62
N ILE A 83 -12.56 -9.78 9.23
CA ILE A 83 -12.27 -11.19 8.96
C ILE A 83 -13.47 -12.07 9.36
N ALA A 84 -14.07 -11.82 10.53
CA ALA A 84 -15.27 -12.54 10.96
C ALA A 84 -16.42 -12.39 9.96
N PHE A 85 -16.66 -11.17 9.47
CA PHE A 85 -17.65 -10.90 8.43
C PHE A 85 -17.35 -11.63 7.12
N LEU A 86 -16.11 -11.59 6.63
CA LEU A 86 -15.71 -12.28 5.40
C LEU A 86 -15.82 -13.81 5.49
N ASN A 87 -15.67 -14.36 6.70
CA ASN A 87 -15.82 -15.80 6.94
C ASN A 87 -17.28 -16.22 7.21
N ASP A 88 -18.19 -15.28 7.38
CA ASP A 88 -19.62 -15.52 7.57
C ASP A 88 -20.37 -15.42 6.23
N VAL A 89 -20.49 -16.56 5.56
CA VAL A 89 -21.19 -16.69 4.27
C VAL A 89 -22.66 -16.23 4.36
N PRO A 90 -23.46 -16.62 5.37
CA PRO A 90 -24.80 -16.06 5.58
C PRO A 90 -24.85 -14.53 5.66
N ALA A 91 -23.98 -13.91 6.48
CA ALA A 91 -23.94 -12.46 6.65
C ALA A 91 -23.57 -11.74 5.34
N MET A 92 -22.58 -12.25 4.61
CA MET A 92 -22.22 -11.72 3.29
C MET A 92 -23.37 -11.82 2.29
N LYS A 93 -24.09 -12.95 2.25
CA LYS A 93 -25.25 -13.12 1.36
C LYS A 93 -26.37 -12.16 1.69
N ALA A 94 -26.65 -11.94 2.99
CA ALA A 94 -27.64 -10.95 3.42
C ALA A 94 -27.24 -9.53 2.98
N ARG A 95 -25.95 -9.19 3.09
CA ARG A 95 -25.43 -7.91 2.63
C ARG A 95 -25.52 -7.73 1.11
N ILE A 96 -25.25 -8.79 0.36
CA ILE A 96 -25.43 -8.80 -1.10
C ILE A 96 -26.91 -8.57 -1.44
N LEU A 97 -27.83 -9.29 -0.82
CA LEU A 97 -29.26 -9.13 -1.06
C LEU A 97 -29.75 -7.70 -0.75
N GLU A 98 -29.29 -7.11 0.35
CA GLU A 98 -29.58 -5.71 0.70
C GLU A 98 -29.04 -4.74 -0.35
N LEU A 99 -27.80 -4.92 -0.81
CA LEU A 99 -27.16 -4.06 -1.80
C LEU A 99 -27.73 -4.22 -3.22
N GLN A 100 -28.22 -5.41 -3.56
CA GLN A 100 -28.85 -5.71 -4.84
C GLN A 100 -30.22 -5.05 -4.96
N GLY A 101 -30.96 -4.90 -3.84
CA GLY A 101 -32.32 -4.37 -3.88
C GLY A 101 -33.20 -5.15 -4.87
N ASP A 102 -34.02 -4.46 -5.67
CA ASP A 102 -34.82 -5.03 -6.78
C ASP A 102 -34.04 -5.06 -8.12
N THR A 103 -32.74 -4.79 -8.09
CA THR A 103 -31.89 -4.70 -9.30
C THR A 103 -31.23 -6.04 -9.58
N ASP A 104 -31.25 -6.50 -10.83
CA ASP A 104 -30.59 -7.75 -11.27
C ASP A 104 -29.04 -7.72 -11.22
N ILE A 105 -28.43 -6.77 -10.49
CA ILE A 105 -26.98 -6.59 -10.38
C ILE A 105 -26.39 -7.82 -9.66
N GLY A 106 -25.59 -8.62 -10.35
CA GLY A 106 -24.95 -9.80 -9.75
C GLY A 106 -25.86 -11.03 -9.68
N LYS A 107 -26.97 -11.06 -10.43
CA LYS A 107 -27.48 -12.34 -10.92
C LYS A 107 -26.32 -12.96 -11.72
N CYS A 108 -25.71 -14.02 -11.20
CA CYS A 108 -24.94 -14.88 -12.08
C CYS A 108 -25.93 -15.28 -13.18
N SER A 109 -25.68 -14.84 -14.42
CA SER A 109 -26.36 -15.45 -15.56
C SER A 109 -26.18 -16.94 -15.34
N GLU A 110 -27.27 -17.67 -15.10
CA GLU A 110 -27.21 -19.12 -15.19
C GLU A 110 -26.56 -19.36 -16.54
N VAL A 111 -25.33 -19.89 -16.53
CA VAL A 111 -24.69 -20.37 -17.75
C VAL A 111 -25.59 -21.53 -18.14
N ASN A 112 -26.60 -21.20 -18.93
CA ASN A 112 -27.63 -22.13 -19.31
C ASN A 112 -26.93 -23.13 -20.22
N ASP A 113 -26.57 -24.27 -19.67
CA ASP A 113 -25.98 -25.36 -20.42
C ASP A 113 -27.07 -26.01 -21.29
N TYR A 114 -27.29 -25.41 -22.46
CA TYR A 114 -28.26 -25.87 -23.45
C TYR A 114 -27.86 -27.21 -24.09
N THR A 115 -26.66 -27.74 -23.80
CA THR A 115 -26.20 -29.02 -24.37
C THR A 115 -27.03 -30.21 -23.88
N THR A 116 -27.69 -30.11 -22.73
CA THR A 116 -28.54 -31.16 -22.16
C THR A 116 -29.97 -31.15 -22.69
N MET A 117 -30.42 -30.05 -23.30
CA MET A 117 -31.78 -29.88 -23.80
C MET A 117 -32.01 -30.54 -25.16
N THR A 118 -33.25 -30.85 -25.51
CA THR A 118 -33.60 -31.34 -26.86
C THR A 118 -33.70 -30.18 -27.86
N SER A 119 -33.59 -30.48 -29.15
CA SER A 119 -33.73 -29.44 -30.19
C SER A 119 -35.07 -28.70 -30.11
N ASP A 120 -36.16 -29.38 -29.72
CA ASP A 120 -37.47 -28.76 -29.58
C ASP A 120 -37.55 -27.82 -28.37
N GLN A 121 -36.89 -28.16 -27.27
CA GLN A 121 -36.77 -27.28 -26.11
C GLN A 121 -35.95 -26.02 -26.45
N ILE A 122 -34.86 -26.19 -27.20
CA ILE A 122 -34.02 -25.06 -27.63
C ILE A 122 -34.80 -24.14 -28.59
N ARG A 123 -35.59 -24.69 -29.52
CA ARG A 123 -36.48 -23.92 -30.41
C ARG A 123 -37.52 -23.12 -29.63
N ALA A 124 -38.14 -23.74 -28.61
CA ALA A 124 -39.11 -23.04 -27.76
C ALA A 124 -38.48 -21.83 -27.05
N ILE A 125 -37.24 -21.97 -26.57
CA ILE A 125 -36.49 -20.86 -25.95
C ILE A 125 -36.15 -19.78 -26.99
N LEU A 126 -35.75 -20.17 -28.22
CA LEU A 126 -35.50 -19.23 -29.30
C LEU A 126 -36.75 -18.44 -29.67
N ASP A 127 -37.91 -19.10 -29.75
CA ASP A 127 -39.20 -18.47 -30.03
C ASP A 127 -39.61 -17.51 -28.89
N GLU A 128 -39.43 -17.92 -27.62
CA GLU A 128 -39.68 -17.08 -26.44
C GLU A 128 -38.77 -15.83 -26.42
N LYS A 129 -37.51 -15.98 -26.84
CA LYS A 129 -36.54 -14.88 -26.97
C LYS A 129 -36.72 -14.06 -28.25
N GLY A 130 -37.61 -14.45 -29.16
CA GLY A 130 -37.82 -13.79 -30.45
C GLY A 130 -36.67 -13.94 -31.44
N ILE A 131 -35.81 -14.96 -31.27
CA ILE A 131 -34.67 -15.25 -32.12
C ILE A 131 -35.11 -16.15 -33.29
N LYS A 132 -34.87 -15.71 -34.52
CA LYS A 132 -35.24 -16.48 -35.72
C LYS A 132 -34.29 -17.66 -35.95
N TRP A 133 -34.85 -18.81 -36.30
CA TRP A 133 -34.12 -20.03 -36.63
C TRP A 133 -34.74 -20.74 -37.84
N LEU A 134 -34.02 -21.67 -38.46
CA LEU A 134 -34.52 -22.46 -39.59
C LEU A 134 -34.79 -23.91 -39.16
N ALA A 135 -35.85 -24.53 -39.70
CA ALA A 135 -36.23 -25.91 -39.39
C ALA A 135 -35.12 -26.96 -39.64
N ARG A 136 -34.19 -26.65 -40.55
CA ARG A 136 -33.03 -27.47 -40.90
C ARG A 136 -31.81 -27.30 -40.00
N ASP A 137 -31.82 -26.29 -39.12
CA ASP A 137 -30.68 -26.00 -38.25
C ASP A 137 -30.52 -27.15 -37.25
N ASN A 138 -29.26 -27.55 -37.04
CA ASN A 138 -28.92 -28.61 -36.12
C ASN A 138 -28.86 -28.07 -34.68
N LYS A 139 -28.82 -28.97 -33.70
CA LYS A 139 -28.81 -28.61 -32.27
C LYS A 139 -27.69 -27.64 -31.92
N GLU A 140 -26.51 -27.82 -32.48
CA GLU A 140 -25.34 -26.98 -32.19
C GLU A 140 -25.51 -25.55 -32.72
N THR A 141 -26.04 -25.39 -33.93
CA THR A 141 -26.39 -24.08 -34.50
C THR A 141 -27.46 -23.36 -33.67
N LEU A 142 -28.47 -24.09 -33.19
CA LEU A 142 -29.52 -23.52 -32.34
C LEU A 142 -28.96 -23.05 -30.98
N ILE A 143 -27.99 -23.77 -30.41
CA ILE A 143 -27.29 -23.36 -29.18
C ILE A 143 -26.45 -22.10 -29.43
N SER A 144 -25.73 -22.01 -30.55
CA SER A 144 -24.95 -20.83 -30.92
C SER A 144 -25.81 -19.56 -30.92
N TYR A 145 -27.03 -19.63 -31.49
CA TYR A 145 -27.93 -18.47 -31.48
C TYR A 145 -28.34 -18.02 -30.08
N LEU A 146 -28.39 -18.92 -29.09
CA LEU A 146 -28.70 -18.55 -27.71
C LEU A 146 -27.50 -17.94 -26.98
N THR A 147 -26.27 -18.34 -27.33
CA THR A 147 -25.05 -17.82 -26.72
C THR A 147 -24.58 -16.51 -27.37
N ASP A 148 -24.76 -16.37 -28.68
CA ASP A 148 -24.29 -15.20 -29.45
C ASP A 148 -25.16 -13.95 -29.21
N ASN A 149 -26.39 -14.12 -28.70
CA ASN A 149 -27.30 -13.02 -28.36
C ASN A 149 -27.23 -12.61 -26.87
N THR A 150 -26.19 -13.01 -26.13
CA THR A 150 -26.01 -12.66 -24.70
C THR A 150 -24.97 -11.56 -24.42
N GLU A 151 -24.50 -10.83 -25.44
CA GLU A 151 -23.65 -9.63 -25.28
C GLU A 151 -24.44 -8.31 -25.16
#